data_AF-A0A9D9KD61-F1
#
_entry.id   AF-A0A9D9KD61-F1
#
_cell.length_a   1.000
_cell.length_b   1.000
_cell.length_c   1.000
_cell.angle_alpha   90.00
_cell.angle_beta   90.00
_cell.angle_gamma   90.00
#
_symmetry.space_group_name_H-M   'P 1'
#
loop_
_entity.id
_entity.type
_entity.pdbx_description
1 polymer ?
#
loop_
_entity_poly.entity_id
_entity_poly.type
_entity_poly.pdbx_seq_one_letter_code
_entity_poly.pdbx_strand_id
1 'polypeptide(L)'
;MSLVQHYPQVHDRLIALDRDLDILRQSKSEILAFWDSATVSMDLYLSVDRGKDYVSVSHQDVRPIDRRTEWANIWKWENGNFLEVVLQLGWGQPHEAAYRRGSLTSGSEYVHGVRSGCRPIG
;
A
#
# COMPACT_ATOMS: atom_id res chain seq x y z
N MET A 1 -12.74 21.35 8.74
CA MET A 1 -11.28 21.53 8.61
C MET A 1 -10.76 20.36 7.79
N SER A 2 -10.26 20.61 6.57
CA SER A 2 -9.61 19.57 5.78
C SER A 2 -8.13 19.54 6.18
N LEU A 3 -7.69 18.48 6.85
CA LEU A 3 -6.27 18.23 7.07
C LEU A 3 -5.75 17.52 5.84
N VAL A 4 -5.09 18.26 4.94
CA VAL A 4 -4.33 17.66 3.85
C VAL A 4 -3.07 17.07 4.47
N GLN A 5 -3.01 15.73 4.56
CA GLN A 5 -1.81 15.02 4.96
C GLN A 5 -0.92 14.78 3.73
N HIS A 6 0.33 15.21 3.81
CA HIS A 6 1.34 15.00 2.79
C HIS A 6 2.27 13.88 3.24
N TYR A 7 2.11 12.69 2.65
CA TYR A 7 3.02 11.57 2.84
C TYR A 7 4.05 11.52 1.70
N PRO A 8 5.32 11.18 1.98
CA PRO A 8 6.33 11.07 0.95
C PRO A 8 6.02 9.88 0.04
N GLN A 9 6.17 10.08 -1.27
CA GLN A 9 6.04 9.04 -2.28
C GLN A 9 7.13 9.26 -3.34
N VAL A 10 7.79 8.18 -3.74
CA VAL A 10 8.66 8.21 -4.92
C VAL A 10 7.81 7.95 -6.15
N HIS A 11 7.94 8.79 -7.17
CA HIS A 11 7.25 8.56 -8.43
C HIS A 11 7.77 7.27 -9.09
N ASP A 12 6.86 6.44 -9.61
CA ASP A 12 7.16 5.11 -10.19
C ASP A 12 8.14 5.10 -11.39
N ARG A 13 8.56 6.28 -11.88
CA ARG A 13 9.52 6.44 -12.99
C ARG A 13 10.89 6.92 -12.52
N LEU A 14 11.08 7.09 -11.21
CA LEU A 14 12.31 7.56 -10.59
C LEU A 14 12.92 6.47 -9.73
N ILE A 15 14.25 6.38 -9.77
CA ILE A 15 15.00 5.54 -8.83
C ILE A 15 15.07 6.30 -7.50
N ALA A 16 14.76 5.61 -6.40
CA ALA A 16 14.93 6.17 -5.07
C ALA A 16 16.41 6.16 -4.72
N LEU A 17 16.96 7.34 -4.40
CA LEU A 17 18.26 7.43 -3.77
C LEU A 17 18.18 6.87 -2.35
N ASP A 18 19.32 6.54 -1.74
CA ASP A 18 19.35 6.01 -0.37
C ASP A 18 18.65 6.95 0.63
N ARG A 19 18.80 8.27 0.43
CA ARG A 19 18.11 9.29 1.23
C ARG A 19 16.58 9.25 1.06
N ASP A 20 16.09 8.91 -0.13
CA ASP A 20 14.65 8.78 -0.37
C ASP A 20 14.11 7.52 0.32
N LEU A 21 14.86 6.42 0.28
CA LEU A 21 14.52 5.20 1.01
C LEU A 21 14.46 5.43 2.52
N ASP A 22 15.39 6.20 3.07
CA ASP A 22 15.39 6.53 4.50
C ASP A 22 14.18 7.37 4.90
N ILE A 23 13.76 8.32 4.06
CA ILE A 23 12.52 9.09 4.27
C ILE A 23 11.31 8.14 4.26
N LEU A 24 11.22 7.25 3.27
CA LEU A 24 10.11 6.30 3.17
C LEU A 24 10.05 5.35 4.38
N ARG A 25 11.20 4.85 4.85
CA ARG A 25 11.30 4.01 6.06
C ARG A 25 10.82 4.75 7.30
N GLN A 26 11.23 6.02 7.46
CA GLN A 26 10.85 6.85 8.60
C GLN A 26 9.35 7.18 8.61
N SER A 27 8.74 7.39 7.45
CA SER A 27 7.30 7.71 7.33
C SER A 27 6.38 6.48 7.34
N LYS A 28 6.92 5.27 7.24
CA LYS A 28 6.12 4.03 7.11
C LYS A 28 5.08 3.87 8.22
N SER A 29 5.46 4.10 9.47
CA SER A 29 4.56 3.93 10.63
C SER A 29 3.39 4.92 10.59
N GLU A 30 3.63 6.15 10.15
CA GLU A 30 2.61 7.17 10.01
C GLU A 30 1.63 6.85 8.87
N ILE A 31 2.13 6.36 7.73
CA ILE A 31 1.32 5.91 6.60
C ILE A 31 0.43 4.73 7.02
N LEU A 32 0.98 3.77 7.75
CA LEU A 32 0.23 2.62 8.27
C LEU A 32 -0.85 3.04 9.27
N ALA A 33 -0.54 3.95 10.19
CA ALA A 33 -1.52 4.46 11.14
C ALA A 33 -2.67 5.20 10.42
N PHE A 34 -2.35 6.00 9.40
CA PHE A 34 -3.36 6.65 8.58
C PHE A 34 -4.24 5.63 7.85
N TRP A 35 -3.63 4.66 7.16
CA TRP A 35 -4.35 3.62 6.44
C TRP A 35 -5.28 2.81 7.34
N ASP A 36 -4.80 2.39 8.52
CA ASP A 36 -5.60 1.65 9.52
C ASP A 36 -6.85 2.45 9.93
N SER A 37 -6.67 3.74 10.23
CA SER A 37 -7.76 4.64 10.60
C SER A 37 -8.76 4.89 9.44
N ALA A 38 -8.25 5.03 8.21
CA ALA A 38 -9.04 5.34 7.02
C ALA A 38 -9.87 4.13 6.52
N THR A 39 -9.47 2.92 6.92
CA THR A 39 -10.06 1.67 6.40
C THR A 39 -10.79 0.85 7.47
N VAL A 40 -11.02 1.40 8.67
CA VAL A 40 -11.64 0.70 9.80
C VAL A 40 -13.01 0.08 9.49
N SER A 41 -13.78 0.68 8.57
CA SER A 41 -15.13 0.22 8.16
C SER A 41 -15.16 -0.37 6.75
N MET A 42 -14.00 -0.65 6.17
CA MET A 42 -13.85 -1.19 4.82
C MET A 42 -13.67 -2.72 4.84
N ASP A 43 -14.13 -3.37 3.78
CA ASP A 43 -13.74 -4.74 3.50
C ASP A 43 -12.32 -4.72 2.92
N LEU A 44 -11.42 -5.53 3.49
CA LEU A 44 -10.02 -5.57 3.07
C LEU A 44 -9.69 -6.82 2.25
N TYR A 45 -8.84 -6.63 1.25
CA TYR A 45 -8.38 -7.68 0.36
C TYR A 45 -6.88 -7.60 0.10
N LEU A 46 -6.18 -8.71 0.26
CA LEU A 46 -4.79 -8.87 -0.16
C LEU A 46 -4.75 -9.28 -1.64
N SER A 47 -3.99 -8.53 -2.43
CA SER A 47 -3.70 -8.85 -3.83
C SER A 47 -2.78 -10.07 -3.94
N VAL A 48 -3.27 -11.13 -4.59
CA VAL A 48 -2.54 -12.38 -4.84
C VAL A 48 -2.49 -12.68 -6.34
N ASP A 49 -1.76 -13.73 -6.72
CA ASP A 49 -1.52 -14.11 -8.13
C ASP A 49 -1.20 -12.91 -9.05
N ARG A 50 -0.26 -12.07 -8.62
CA ARG A 50 0.17 -10.86 -9.35
C ARG A 50 -0.98 -9.87 -9.64
N GLY A 51 -1.92 -9.74 -8.72
CA GLY A 51 -3.06 -8.83 -8.84
C GLY A 51 -4.19 -9.36 -9.71
N LYS A 52 -4.18 -10.64 -10.05
CA LYS A 52 -5.27 -11.29 -10.77
C LYS A 52 -6.39 -11.77 -9.85
N ASP A 53 -6.08 -11.95 -8.56
CA ASP A 53 -7.03 -12.45 -7.59
C ASP A 53 -6.83 -11.79 -6.22
N TYR A 54 -7.84 -11.90 -5.36
CA TYR A 54 -7.95 -11.17 -4.11
C TYR A 54 -8.45 -12.08 -2.99
N VAL A 55 -7.72 -12.09 -1.87
CA VAL A 55 -8.10 -12.85 -0.68
C VAL A 55 -8.54 -11.88 0.40
N SER A 56 -9.69 -12.14 1.04
CA SER A 56 -10.16 -11.32 2.16
C SER A 56 -9.21 -11.42 3.34
N VAL A 57 -8.91 -10.27 3.96
CA VAL A 57 -8.01 -10.15 5.10
C VAL A 57 -8.59 -9.19 6.14
N SER A 58 -8.04 -9.20 7.34
CA SER A 58 -8.29 -8.21 8.39
C SER A 58 -7.06 -7.31 8.60
N HIS A 59 -7.22 -6.20 9.32
CA HIS A 59 -6.07 -5.39 9.76
C HIS A 59 -5.03 -6.19 10.54
N GLN A 60 -5.43 -7.26 11.26
CA GLN A 60 -4.49 -8.11 11.97
C GLN A 60 -3.61 -8.93 11.01
N ASP A 61 -4.17 -9.38 9.88
CA ASP A 61 -3.44 -10.13 8.85
C ASP A 61 -2.43 -9.26 8.08
N VAL A 62 -2.56 -7.93 8.15
CA VAL A 62 -1.61 -6.99 7.55
C VAL A 62 -0.34 -6.84 8.40
N ARG A 63 -0.41 -7.06 9.73
CA ARG A 63 0.74 -6.87 10.64
C ARG A 63 1.96 -7.73 10.30
N PRO A 64 1.83 -9.03 9.93
CA PRO A 64 2.95 -9.82 9.45
C PRO A 64 3.54 -9.32 8.12
N ILE A 65 2.77 -8.62 7.30
CA ILE A 65 3.23 -8.01 6.04
C ILE A 65 4.08 -6.78 6.36
N ASP A 66 3.56 -5.90 7.21
CA ASP A 66 4.31 -4.75 7.71
C ASP A 66 5.68 -5.16 8.26
N ARG A 67 5.76 -6.17 9.14
CA ARG A 67 7.03 -6.59 9.74
C ARG A 67 8.12 -7.03 8.76
N ARG A 68 7.75 -7.48 7.56
CA ARG A 68 8.71 -7.97 6.54
C ARG A 68 8.99 -6.95 5.42
N THR A 69 8.38 -5.77 5.47
CA THR A 69 8.57 -4.72 4.46
C THR A 69 9.29 -3.51 5.04
N GLU A 70 9.88 -2.69 4.17
CA GLU A 70 10.74 -1.57 4.56
C GLU A 70 10.03 -0.22 4.47
N TRP A 71 9.12 -0.07 3.51
CA TRP A 71 8.44 1.18 3.23
C TRP A 71 6.97 0.95 2.90
N ALA A 72 6.18 2.02 2.94
CA ALA A 72 4.77 2.00 2.59
C ALA A 72 4.42 3.19 1.68
N ASN A 73 3.46 2.97 0.78
CA ASN A 73 2.77 4.02 0.03
C ASN A 73 1.27 3.83 0.17
N ILE A 74 0.52 4.92 0.01
CA ILE A 74 -0.94 4.88 -0.01
C ILE A 74 -1.47 5.74 -1.15
N TRP A 75 -2.47 5.23 -1.87
CA TRP A 75 -3.25 6.01 -2.82
C TRP A 75 -4.70 5.56 -2.77
N LYS A 76 -5.55 6.30 -3.48
CA LYS A 76 -6.96 5.95 -3.64
C LYS A 76 -7.36 5.98 -5.09
N TRP A 77 -8.33 5.14 -5.43
CA TRP A 77 -9.14 5.28 -6.63
C TRP A 77 -10.57 5.59 -6.20
N GLU A 78 -11.15 6.65 -6.75
CA GLU A 78 -12.50 7.05 -6.42
C GLU A 78 -13.29 7.52 -7.63
N ASN A 79 -14.59 7.27 -7.60
CA ASN A 79 -15.58 7.88 -8.46
C ASN A 79 -16.88 8.11 -7.65
N GLY A 80 -17.95 8.55 -8.31
CA GLY A 80 -19.23 8.87 -7.62
C GLY A 80 -19.77 7.75 -6.73
N ASN A 81 -19.56 6.48 -7.08
CA ASN A 81 -20.14 5.32 -6.39
C ASN A 81 -19.11 4.35 -5.82
N PHE A 82 -17.83 4.58 -6.02
CA PHE A 82 -16.78 3.66 -5.61
C PHE A 82 -15.61 4.39 -4.94
N LEU A 83 -15.06 3.76 -3.92
CA LEU A 83 -13.84 4.18 -3.25
C LEU A 83 -13.03 2.93 -2.94
N GLU A 84 -11.77 2.96 -3.35
CA GLU A 84 -10.74 1.98 -3.04
C GLU A 84 -9.52 2.71 -2.51
N VAL A 85 -9.03 2.26 -1.35
CA VAL A 85 -7.84 2.78 -0.69
C VAL A 85 -6.80 1.67 -0.73
N VAL A 86 -5.70 1.90 -1.44
CA VAL A 86 -4.67 0.89 -1.65
C VAL A 86 -3.46 1.23 -0.79
N LEU A 87 -3.07 0.28 0.06
CA LEU A 87 -1.79 0.27 0.77
C LEU A 87 -0.82 -0.62 0.02
N GLN A 88 0.32 -0.05 -0.37
CA GLN A 88 1.46 -0.79 -0.86
C GLN A 88 2.49 -0.92 0.25
N LEU A 89 2.90 -2.14 0.55
CA LEU A 89 3.98 -2.45 1.47
C LEU A 89 5.13 -3.03 0.67
N GLY A 90 6.28 -2.36 0.65
CA GLY A 90 7.39 -2.75 -0.22
C GLY A 90 8.74 -2.86 0.47
N TRP A 91 9.66 -3.55 -0.19
CA TRP A 91 11.06 -3.71 0.20
C TRP A 91 11.96 -3.45 -1.00
N GLY A 92 13.23 -3.11 -0.75
CA GLY A 92 14.17 -2.73 -1.80
C GLY A 92 13.74 -1.47 -2.57
N GLN A 93 14.03 -1.43 -3.86
CA GLN A 93 13.84 -0.27 -4.71
C GLN A 93 12.38 -0.09 -5.17
N PRO A 94 11.70 1.04 -4.88
CA PRO A 94 10.31 1.28 -5.28
C PRO A 94 10.03 1.10 -6.77
N HIS A 95 10.94 1.57 -7.63
CA HIS A 95 10.79 1.46 -9.09
C HIS A 95 10.86 0.00 -9.58
N GLU A 96 11.57 -0.89 -8.89
CA GLU A 96 11.61 -2.31 -9.20
C GLU A 96 10.41 -3.06 -8.61
N ALA A 97 9.99 -2.64 -7.41
CA ALA A 97 8.87 -3.23 -6.68
C ALA A 97 7.55 -3.13 -7.47
N ALA A 98 7.32 -2.02 -8.18
CA ALA A 98 6.14 -1.83 -9.01
C ALA A 98 6.08 -2.80 -10.21
N TYR A 99 7.23 -3.24 -10.74
CA TYR A 99 7.28 -3.98 -12.00
C TYR A 99 7.52 -5.49 -11.84
N ARG A 100 8.07 -5.98 -10.71
CA ARG A 100 8.44 -7.41 -10.58
C ARG A 100 8.46 -7.92 -9.13
N ARG A 101 7.52 -8.80 -8.76
CA ARG A 101 7.62 -9.73 -7.59
C ARG A 101 8.60 -10.90 -7.85
N GLY A 102 9.67 -10.66 -8.61
CA GLY A 102 10.59 -11.70 -9.08
C GLY A 102 12.04 -11.52 -8.64
N SER A 103 12.38 -10.36 -8.07
CA SER A 103 13.67 -10.17 -7.43
C SER A 103 13.55 -10.53 -5.95
N LEU A 104 14.49 -11.32 -5.43
CA LEU A 104 14.62 -11.52 -3.98
C LEU A 104 14.95 -10.20 -3.26
N THR A 105 15.40 -9.18 -3.98
CA THR A 105 15.89 -7.92 -3.40
C THR A 105 14.87 -6.80 -3.36
N SER A 106 13.84 -6.82 -4.21
CA SER A 106 12.84 -5.74 -4.33
C SER A 106 11.45 -6.30 -4.64
N GLY A 107 10.42 -5.75 -4.02
CA GLY A 107 9.03 -6.18 -4.25
C GLY A 107 8.01 -5.46 -3.39
N SER A 108 6.74 -5.79 -3.61
CA SER A 108 5.61 -5.18 -2.89
C SER A 108 4.44 -6.16 -2.71
N GLU A 109 3.66 -5.86 -1.67
CA GLU A 109 2.38 -6.45 -1.33
C GLU A 109 1.33 -5.33 -1.34
N TYR A 110 0.12 -5.64 -1.80
CA TYR A 110 -0.95 -4.64 -1.95
C TYR A 110 -2.17 -5.08 -1.14
N VAL A 111 -2.65 -4.19 -0.28
CA VAL A 111 -3.88 -4.37 0.49
C VAL A 111 -4.89 -3.32 0.05
N HIS A 112 -6.04 -3.79 -0.39
CA HIS A 112 -7.10 -2.98 -0.95
C HIS A 112 -8.23 -2.87 0.08
N GLY A 113 -8.54 -1.64 0.51
CA GLY A 113 -9.72 -1.34 1.30
C GLY A 113 -10.83 -0.79 0.42
N VAL A 114 -11.99 -1.45 0.40
CA VAL A 114 -13.17 -1.02 -0.36
C VAL A 114 -14.38 -0.89 0.55
N ARG A 115 -15.41 -0.14 0.11
CA ARG A 115 -16.68 -0.09 0.85
C ARG A 115 -17.24 -1.49 1.08
N SER A 116 -17.91 -1.69 2.20
CA SER A 116 -18.46 -3.00 2.53
C SER A 116 -19.40 -3.53 1.45
N GLY A 117 -19.24 -4.80 1.08
CA GLY A 117 -19.95 -5.45 -0.02
C GLY A 117 -19.36 -5.23 -1.40
N CYS A 118 -18.32 -4.39 -1.56
CA CYS A 118 -17.62 -4.20 -2.82
C CYS A 118 -16.45 -5.19 -3.00
N ARG A 119 -15.84 -5.13 -4.19
CA ARG A 119 -14.59 -5.85 -4.53
C ARG A 119 -13.57 -4.86 -5.11
N PRO A 120 -12.27 -5.11 -4.92
CA PRO A 120 -11.20 -4.38 -5.61
C PRO A 120 -11.37 -4.42 -7.13
N ILE A 121 -10.95 -3.37 -7.83
CA ILE A 121 -11.05 -3.32 -9.30
C ILE A 121 -9.69 -3.22 -10.01
N GLY A 122 -8.59 -2.98 -9.27
CA GLY A 122 -7.23 -2.89 -9.80
C GLY A 122 -6.52 -1.63 -9.34
#